data_AF-A0A4V2KD91-F1
#
_entry.id   AF-A0A4V2KD91-F1
#
_cell.length_a   1.000
_cell.length_b   1.000
_cell.length_c   1.000
_cell.angle_alpha   90.00
_cell.angle_beta   90.00
_cell.angle_gamma   90.00
#
_symmetry.space_group_name_H-M   'P 1'
#
loop_
_entity.id
_entity.type
_entity.pdbx_description
1 polymer ?
#
loop_
_entity_poly.entity_id
_entity_poly.type
_entity_poly.pdbx_seq_one_letter_code
_entity_poly.pdbx_strand_id
1 'polypeptide(L)' 'MEKERPLPSPCVSICALDEQDICTGCQRSIDEILRWSRLNNDERREVLARCHERAKAAGLLL' A
#
# COMPACT_ATOMS: atom_id res chain seq x y z
N MET A 1 17.06 12.62 18.98
CA MET A 1 16.98 11.91 17.69
C MET A 1 15.52 11.57 17.46
N GLU A 2 14.76 12.47 16.84
CA GLU A 2 13.36 12.22 16.51
C GLU A 2 13.31 11.15 15.41
N LYS A 3 13.10 9.89 15.81
CA LYS A 3 12.76 8.84 14.86
C LYS A 3 11.38 9.19 14.30
N GLU A 4 11.35 9.72 13.09
CA GLU A 4 10.13 10.02 12.36
C GLU A 4 9.20 8.81 12.44
N ARG A 5 7.96 9.05 12.87
CA ARG A 5 7.00 7.97 13.12
C ARG A 5 6.73 7.21 11.82
N PRO A 6 6.72 5.87 11.83
CA PRO A 6 6.29 5.07 10.68
C PRO A 6 4.94 5.56 10.15
N LEU A 7 4.87 5.80 8.83
CA LEU A 7 3.59 6.07 8.18
C LEU A 7 2.60 4.92 8.40
N PRO A 8 1.30 5.24 8.64
CA PRO A 8 0.29 4.22 8.88
C PRO A 8 0.09 3.34 7.64
N SER A 9 -0.23 2.07 7.87
CA SER A 9 -0.54 1.12 6.79
C SER A 9 -1.89 1.48 6.17
N PRO A 10 -2.04 1.46 4.83
CA PRO A 10 -3.32 1.68 4.15
C PRO A 10 -4.23 0.43 4.18
N CYS A 11 -3.92 -0.55 5.04
CA CYS A 11 -4.67 -1.80 5.10
C CYS A 11 -6.06 -1.56 5.69
N VAL A 12 -7.09 -1.96 4.95
CA VAL A 12 -8.51 -1.91 5.38
C VAL A 12 -8.98 -3.25 5.97
N SER A 13 -8.04 -4.12 6.37
CA SER A 13 -8.30 -5.47 6.89
C SER A 13 -9.09 -6.39 5.94
N ILE A 14 -9.08 -6.07 4.65
CA ILE A 14 -9.57 -6.93 3.57
C ILE A 14 -8.35 -7.53 2.89
N CYS A 15 -8.18 -8.84 3.00
CA CYS A 15 -7.11 -9.57 2.32
C CYS A 15 -7.73 -10.37 1.17
N ALA A 16 -7.88 -9.72 0.02
CA ALA A 16 -8.33 -10.34 -1.21
C ALA A 16 -7.39 -9.88 -2.32
N LEU A 17 -6.65 -10.80 -2.93
CA LEU A 17 -5.73 -10.52 -4.03
C LEU A 17 -6.43 -10.79 -5.36
N ASP A 18 -6.11 -10.00 -6.38
CA ASP A 18 -6.48 -10.29 -7.77
C ASP A 18 -5.47 -11.22 -8.46
N GLU A 19 -5.66 -11.46 -9.76
CA GLU A 19 -4.77 -12.29 -10.58
C GLU A 19 -3.37 -11.67 -10.78
N GLN A 20 -3.17 -10.40 -10.43
CA GLN A 20 -1.90 -9.68 -10.50
C GLN A 20 -1.22 -9.55 -9.12
N ASP A 21 -1.68 -10.31 -8.12
CA ASP A 21 -1.21 -10.26 -6.73
C ASP A 21 -1.37 -8.86 -6.09
N ILE A 22 -2.35 -8.08 -6.54
CA ILE A 22 -2.72 -6.79 -5.95
C ILE A 22 -3.92 -6.98 -5.03
N CYS A 23 -3.82 -6.44 -3.82
CA CYS A 23 -4.92 -6.47 -2.87
C CYS A 23 -6.05 -5.56 -3.36
N THR A 24 -7.22 -6.12 -3.61
CA THR A 24 -8.40 -5.37 -4.08
C THR A 24 -8.89 -4.33 -3.08
N GLY A 25 -8.62 -4.53 -1.79
CA GLY A 25 -8.98 -3.60 -0.72
C GLY A 25 -8.02 -2.42 -0.56
N CYS A 26 -6.72 -2.68 -0.38
CA CYS A 26 -5.72 -1.63 -0.12
C CYS A 26 -4.84 -1.27 -1.32
N GLN A 27 -5.02 -1.95 -2.45
CA GLN A 27 -4.33 -1.70 -3.73
C GLN A 27 -2.81 -1.82 -3.65
N ARG A 28 -2.32 -2.58 -2.67
CA ARG A 28 -0.91 -2.97 -2.51
C ARG A 28 -0.62 -4.29 -3.16
N SER A 29 0.57 -4.45 -3.72
CA SER A 29 1.03 -5.77 -4.14
C SER A 29 1.42 -6.64 -2.94
N ILE A 30 1.42 -7.96 -3.13
CA ILE A 30 1.90 -8.89 -2.10
C ILE A 30 3.35 -8.60 -1.68
N ASP A 31 4.22 -8.23 -2.62
CA ASP A 31 5.62 -7.89 -2.32
C ASP A 31 5.73 -6.63 -1.45
N GLU A 32 4.92 -5.60 -1.74
CA GLU A 32 4.86 -4.40 -0.91
C GLU A 32 4.35 -4.73 0.49
N ILE A 33 3.32 -5.58 0.62
CA ILE A 33 2.77 -6.01 1.92
C ILE A 33 3.85 -6.70 2.76
N LEU A 34 4.59 -7.65 2.17
CA LEU A 34 5.66 -8.39 2.83
C LEU A 34 6.81 -7.49 3.28
N ARG A 35 7.15 -6.47 2.49
CA ARG A 35 8.27 -5.56 2.78
C ARG A 35 7.89 -4.36 3.67
N TRP A 36 6.61 -4.09 3.91
CA TRP A 36 6.14 -2.87 4.59
C TRP A 36 6.83 -2.53 5.92
N SER A 37 7.07 -3.55 6.75
CA SER A 37 7.71 -3.39 8.06
C SER A 37 9.18 -2.96 7.94
N ARG A 38 9.81 -3.22 6.79
CA ARG A 38 11.20 -2.91 6.47
C ARG A 38 11.38 -1.61 5.69
N LEU A 39 10.30 -1.04 5.15
CA LEU A 39 10.34 0.20 4.37
C LEU A 39 10.56 1.43 5.27
N ASN A 40 11.33 2.38 4.76
CA ASN A 40 11.49 3.72 5.32
C ASN A 40 10.27 4.61 4.99
N ASN A 41 10.13 5.75 5.64
CA ASN A 41 8.97 6.63 5.41
C ASN A 41 8.86 7.12 3.95
N ASP A 42 9.97 7.41 3.28
CA ASP A 42 9.95 7.79 1.86
C ASP A 42 9.43 6.67 0.97
N GLU A 43 9.90 5.43 1.20
CA GLU A 43 9.43 4.26 0.48
C GLU A 43 7.95 3.96 0.78
N ARG A 44 7.52 4.19 2.02
CA ARG A 44 6.10 4.08 2.39
C ARG A 44 5.24 5.10 1.65
N ARG A 45 5.70 6.34 1.48
CA ARG A 45 4.99 7.36 0.68
C ARG A 45 4.87 6.94 -0.78
N GLU A 46 5.95 6.41 -1.34
CA GLU A 46 5.97 5.91 -2.72
C GLU A 46 4.98 4.76 -2.91
N VAL A 47 4.96 3.79 -1.99
CA VAL A 47 3.97 2.69 -2.02
C VAL A 47 2.54 3.24 -1.92
N LEU A 48 2.27 4.17 -1.00
CA LEU A 48 0.95 4.78 -0.86
C LEU A 48 0.52 5.51 -2.14
N ALA A 49 1.42 6.25 -2.79
CA ALA A 49 1.14 6.93 -4.05
C ALA A 49 0.79 5.93 -5.16
N ARG A 50 1.55 4.83 -5.28
CA ARG A 50 1.26 3.75 -6.24
C ARG A 50 -0.09 3.07 -5.97
N CYS A 51 -0.41 2.83 -4.70
CA CYS A 51 -1.72 2.27 -4.32
C CYS A 51 -2.85 3.21 -4.71
N HIS A 52 -2.67 4.52 -4.52
CA HIS A 52 -3.63 5.53 -4.93
C HIS A 52 -3.85 5.54 -6.45
N GLU A 53 -2.78 5.48 -7.23
CA GLU A 53 -2.88 5.40 -8.70
C GLU A 53 -3.54 4.09 -9.17
N ARG A 54 -3.21 2.95 -8.53
CA ARG A 54 -3.89 1.67 -8.80
C ARG A 54 -5.38 1.72 -8.43
N ALA A 55 -5.73 2.32 -7.30
CA ALA A 55 -7.11 2.52 -6.88
C ALA A 55 -7.91 3.36 -7.89
N LYS A 56 -7.32 4.44 -8.41
CA LYS A 56 -7.92 5.23 -9.50
C LYS A 56 -8.11 4.41 -10.76
N ALA A 57 -7.08 3.69 -11.20
CA ALA A 57 -7.13 2.85 -12.39
C ALA A 57 -8.19 1.74 -12.28
N ALA A 58 -8.38 1.20 -11.07
CA ALA A 58 -9.41 0.22 -10.75
C ALA A 58 -10.82 0.83 -10.58
N GLY A 59 -10.97 2.16 -10.64
CA GLY A 59 -12.25 2.85 -10.45
C GLY A 59 -12.76 2.86 -9.01
N LEU A 60 -11.89 2.59 -8.02
CA LEU A 60 -12.23 2.60 -6.59
C LEU A 60 -12.19 4.01 -5.97
N LEU A 61 -11.58 4.96 -6.67
CA LEU A 61 -11.56 6.38 -6.30
C LEU A 61 -12.22 7.18 -7.42
N LEU A 62 -13.26 7.94 -7.05
CA LEU A 62 -13.93 8.93 -7.89
C LEU A 62 -13.07 10.19 -8.05
#